data_AF-A0A6A4GNJ6-F1
#
_entry.id   AF-A0A6A4GNJ6-F1
#
_cell.length_a   1.000
_cell.length_b   1.000
_cell.length_c   1.000
_cell.angle_alpha   90.00
_cell.angle_beta   90.00
_cell.angle_gamma   90.00
#
_symmetry.space_group_name_H-M   'P 1'
#
loop_
_entity.id
_entity.type
_entity.pdbx_description
1 polymer ?
#
loop_
_entity_poly.entity_id
_entity_poly.type
_entity_poly.pdbx_seq_one_letter_code
_entity_poly.pdbx_strand_id
1 'polypeptide(L)' 'LEAWKLEGRWGEKHTQAFLKLKELMVSEPLLRSPRWDGSHFIVTTDGCKEGFAGVLAQRFTTQLENGNVVEKIH' A
#
# COMPACT_ATOMS: atom_id res chain seq x y z
N LEU A 1 6.22 18.91 -16.75
CA LEU A 1 6.95 17.78 -16.15
C LEU A 1 7.12 16.74 -17.23
N GLU A 2 8.33 16.60 -17.79
CA GLU A 2 8.60 15.52 -18.74
C GLU A 2 8.46 14.20 -17.99
N ALA A 3 7.51 13.36 -18.41
CA ALA A 3 7.36 12.02 -17.88
C ALA A 3 8.62 11.23 -18.26
N TRP A 4 9.38 10.78 -17.26
CA TRP A 4 10.57 9.96 -17.47
C TRP A 4 10.18 8.68 -18.22
N LYS A 5 10.51 8.60 -19.51
CA LYS A 5 10.25 7.41 -20.32
C LYS A 5 11.17 6.29 -19.83
N LEU A 6 10.56 5.18 -19.39
CA LEU A 6 11.29 3.97 -18.96
C LEU A 6 11.66 3.04 -20.13
N GLU A 7 11.31 3.43 -21.36
CA GLU A 7 11.64 2.71 -22.59
C GLU A 7 13.16 2.48 -22.70
N GLY A 8 13.56 1.25 -23.01
CA GLY A 8 14.96 0.83 -23.06
C GLY A 8 15.67 0.68 -21.70
N ARG A 9 15.04 1.06 -20.57
CA ARG A 9 15.57 0.86 -19.21
C ARG A 9 14.78 -0.17 -18.41
N TRP A 10 13.48 -0.29 -18.68
CA TRP A 10 12.65 -1.35 -18.11
C TRP A 10 13.04 -2.70 -18.72
N GLY A 11 13.16 -3.70 -17.86
CA GLY A 11 13.62 -5.03 -18.26
C GLY A 11 13.06 -6.08 -17.30
N GLU A 12 13.42 -7.34 -17.51
CA GLU A 12 12.76 -8.46 -16.83
C GLU A 12 12.80 -8.35 -15.30
N LYS A 13 13.96 -7.98 -14.73
CA LYS A 13 14.09 -7.81 -13.27
C LYS A 13 13.12 -6.75 -12.71
N HIS A 14 12.85 -5.68 -13.47
CA HIS A 14 11.91 -4.63 -13.07
C HIS A 14 10.46 -5.14 -13.13
N THR A 15 10.10 -5.90 -14.17
CA THR A 15 8.79 -6.55 -14.27
C THR A 15 8.56 -7.48 -13.07
N GLN A 16 9.52 -8.34 -12.76
CA GLN A 16 9.40 -9.28 -11.64
C GLN A 16 9.27 -8.55 -10.30
N ALA A 17 10.07 -7.50 -10.07
CA ALA A 17 9.94 -6.67 -8.88
C ALA A 17 8.57 -5.98 -8.79
N PHE A 18 8.06 -5.43 -9.89
CA PHE A 18 6.75 -4.79 -9.94
C PHE A 18 5.62 -5.77 -9.64
N LEU A 19 5.64 -6.96 -10.26
CA LEU A 19 4.66 -8.01 -9.98
C LEU A 19 4.73 -8.46 -8.52
N LYS A 20 5.93 -8.61 -7.97
CA LYS A 20 6.09 -8.97 -6.57
C LYS A 20 5.53 -7.92 -5.62
N LEU A 21 5.74 -6.64 -5.93
CA LEU A 21 5.15 -5.54 -5.15
C LEU A 21 3.62 -5.58 -5.21
N LYS A 22 3.02 -5.82 -6.38
CA LYS A 22 1.56 -5.96 -6.50
C LYS A 22 1.02 -7.11 -5.65
N GLU A 23 1.69 -8.26 -5.66
CA GLU A 23 1.32 -9.41 -4.83
C GLU A 23 1.39 -9.06 -3.34
N LEU A 24 2.49 -8.45 -2.89
CA LEU A 24 2.67 -8.04 -1.49
C LEU A 24 1.64 -6.98 -1.06
N MET A 25 1.18 -6.12 -1.98
CA MET A 25 0.17 -5.11 -1.67
C MET A 25 -1.21 -5.68 -1.37
N VAL A 26 -1.52 -6.87 -1.87
CA VAL A 26 -2.83 -7.53 -1.71
C VAL A 26 -2.77 -8.74 -0.78
N SER A 27 -1.66 -8.89 -0.04
CA SER A 27 -1.41 -10.01 0.86
C SER A 27 -1.14 -9.52 2.28
N GLU A 28 -1.33 -10.39 3.26
CA GLU A 28 -0.86 -10.14 4.63
C GLU A 28 0.68 -10.00 4.65
N PRO A 29 1.25 -9.12 5.50
CA PRO A 29 0.56 -8.35 6.52
C PRO A 29 0.05 -6.99 6.03
N LEU A 30 0.22 -6.62 4.74
CA LEU A 30 -0.15 -5.29 4.28
C LEU A 30 -1.68 -5.15 4.23
N LEU A 31 -2.34 -6.00 3.46
CA LEU A 31 -3.80 -6.08 3.45
C LEU A 31 -4.27 -6.84 4.68
N ARG A 32 -5.17 -6.23 5.45
CA ARG A 32 -5.76 -6.83 6.65
C ARG A 32 -7.28 -6.85 6.62
N SER A 33 -7.86 -7.82 7.32
CA SER A 33 -9.29 -7.83 7.57
C SER A 33 -9.70 -6.61 8.41
N PRO A 34 -10.82 -5.94 8.09
CA PRO A 34 -11.27 -4.80 8.86
C PRO A 34 -11.57 -5.14 10.33
N ARG A 35 -11.34 -4.18 11.22
CA ARG A 35 -11.77 -4.24 12.62
C ARG A 35 -13.12 -3.57 12.77
N TRP A 36 -14.12 -4.36 13.17
CA TRP A 36 -15.49 -3.90 13.42
C TRP A 36 -15.74 -3.61 14.90
N ASP A 37 -14.75 -3.02 15.57
CA ASP A 37 -14.76 -2.72 17.02
C ASP A 37 -15.07 -1.25 17.32
N GLY A 38 -15.50 -0.48 16.31
CA GLY A 38 -15.73 0.95 16.40
C GLY A 38 -14.48 1.80 16.17
N SER A 39 -13.32 1.19 15.90
CA SER A 39 -12.13 1.93 15.44
C SER A 39 -12.38 2.62 14.10
N HIS A 40 -11.82 3.83 13.97
CA HIS A 40 -12.04 4.67 12.80
C HIS A 40 -11.36 4.10 11.55
N PHE A 41 -12.09 4.16 10.43
CA PHE A 41 -11.49 4.08 9.12
C PHE A 41 -10.85 5.42 8.74
N ILE A 42 -9.76 5.34 7.98
CA ILE A 42 -9.07 6.47 7.37
C ILE A 42 -9.27 6.36 5.86
N VAL A 43 -9.80 7.41 5.24
CA VAL A 43 -9.94 7.49 3.79
C VAL A 43 -8.95 8.52 3.27
N THR A 44 -8.03 8.08 2.42
CA THR A 44 -7.13 8.96 1.67
C THR A 44 -7.58 8.97 0.22
N THR A 45 -7.87 10.14 -0.33
CA THR A 45 -8.29 10.27 -1.73
C THR A 45 -7.39 11.22 -2.48
N ASP A 46 -7.20 10.95 -3.77
CA ASP A 46 -6.54 11.87 -4.69
C ASP A 46 -7.25 11.84 -6.05
N GLY A 47 -7.25 12.97 -6.73
CA GLY A 47 -7.95 13.17 -7.99
C GLY A 47 -7.18 14.06 -8.95
N CYS A 48 -7.19 13.67 -10.22
CA CYS A 48 -6.66 14.46 -11.32
C CYS A 48 -7.69 14.58 -12.44
N LYS A 49 -7.30 15.20 -13.55
CA LYS A 49 -8.17 15.39 -14.72
C LYS A 49 -8.64 14.07 -15.32
N GLU A 50 -7.82 13.03 -15.22
CA GLU A 50 -8.05 11.72 -15.83
C GLU A 50 -8.84 10.76 -14.94
N GLY A 51 -8.84 10.97 -13.62
CA GLY A 51 -9.52 10.06 -12.70
C GLY A 51 -9.40 10.42 -11.22
N PHE A 52 -10.09 9.63 -10.40
CA PHE A 52 -10.14 9.76 -8.95
C PHE A 52 -9.89 8.40 -8.30
N ALA A 53 -9.15 8.37 -7.20
CA ALA A 53 -8.82 7.17 -6.47
C ALA A 53 -8.91 7.39 -4.96
N GLY A 54 -9.07 6.28 -4.22
CA GLY A 54 -9.08 6.28 -2.77
C GLY A 54 -8.46 5.02 -2.18
N VAL A 55 -7.85 5.16 -1.00
CA VAL A 55 -7.37 4.08 -0.15
C VAL A 55 -8.13 4.16 1.17
N LEU A 56 -8.76 3.04 1.55
CA LEU A 56 -9.42 2.87 2.83
C LEU A 56 -8.48 2.06 3.74
N ALA A 57 -8.22 2.56 4.93
CA ALA A 57 -7.29 1.93 5.87
C ALA A 57 -7.77 2.01 7.33
N GLN A 58 -7.16 1.21 8.20
CA GLN A 58 -7.36 1.27 9.65
C GLN A 58 -6.02 1.17 10.41
N ARG A 59 -6.00 1.62 11.66
CA ARG A 59 -4.83 1.52 12.55
C ARG A 59 -4.81 0.19 13.29
N PHE A 60 -3.65 -0.47 13.28
CA PHE A 60 -3.40 -1.72 13.98
C PHE A 60 -2.15 -1.61 14.85
N THR A 61 -2.30 -1.97 16.11
CA THR A 61 -1.17 -2.22 17.00
C THR A 61 -0.45 -3.50 16.57
N THR A 62 0.85 -3.42 16.35
CA THR A 62 1.71 -4.53 15.94
C THR A 62 2.93 -4.58 16.86
N GLN A 63 3.23 -5.77 17.38
CA GLN A 63 4.47 -6.00 18.11
C GLN A 63 5.58 -6.36 17.12
N LEU A 64 6.71 -5.67 17.24
CA LEU A 64 7.92 -5.94 16.48
C LEU A 64 8.72 -7.07 17.13
N GLU A 65 9.64 -7.68 16.38
CA GLU A 65 10.48 -8.79 16.85
C GLU A 65 11.33 -8.42 18.08
N ASN A 66 11.67 -7.14 18.22
CA ASN A 66 12.40 -6.61 19.39
C ASN A 66 11.51 -6.34 20.61
N GLY A 67 10.23 -6.72 20.57
CA GLY A 67 9.25 -6.53 21.64
C GLY A 67 8.55 -5.17 21.64
N ASN A 68 9.00 -4.20 20.84
CA ASN A 68 8.38 -2.87 20.77
C ASN A 68 6.99 -2.94 20.14
N VAL A 69 6.07 -2.15 20.67
CA VAL A 69 4.72 -2.04 20.16
C VAL A 69 4.61 -0.77 19.33
N VAL A 70 4.18 -0.91 18.07
CA VAL A 70 3.98 0.21 17.15
C VAL A 70 2.57 0.20 16.58
N GLU A 71 2.07 1.39 16.24
CA GLU A 71 0.86 1.52 15.45
C GLU A 71 1.22 1.57 13.96
N LYS A 72 0.49 0.82 13.14
CA LYS A 72 0.63 0.80 11.68
C LYS A 72 -0.72 1.01 11.02
N ILE A 73 -0.72 1.63 9.85
CA ILE A 73 -1.90 1.77 8.99
C ILE A 73 -1.86 0.62 7.98
N HIS A 74 -2.97 -0.07 7.85
CA HIS A 74 -3.20 -1.18 6.92
C HIS A 74 -4.42 -0.89 6.08
#